data_AF-A0A953P3Q8-F1
#
_entry.id   AF-A0A953P3Q8-F1
#
_cell.length_a   1.000
_cell.length_b   1.000
_cell.length_c   1.000
_cell.angle_alpha   90.00
_cell.angle_beta   90.00
_cell.angle_gamma   90.00
#
_symmetry.space_group_name_H-M   'P 1'
#
loop_
_entity.id
_entity.type
_entity.pdbx_description
1 polymer ?
#
loop_
_entity_poly.entity_id
_entity_poly.type
_entity_poly.pdbx_seq_one_letter_code
_entity_poly.pdbx_strand_id
1 'polypeptide(L)'
;MAFCGKCGAQVAEGTSFCGSCGSAAGGAGAAPAAGGGAGTGEGLSTNVVCALAYAVGLITGVIFLVLDPYKNDRKVRFHCFQSIFFHVGIIAIFIAIMFVSFFLRMIGGGMIGLIFLPIDMLLWFGSFCLWLFLMFKAYNGEEFQLPIIGPLAAKQAGN
;
A
#
# COMPACT_ATOMS: atom_id res chain seq x y z
N MET A 1 28.11 34.67 -5.02
CA MET A 1 28.70 34.05 -3.81
C MET A 1 27.69 33.10 -3.21
N ALA A 2 28.02 31.81 -3.06
CA ALA A 2 27.12 30.79 -2.54
C ALA A 2 27.34 30.58 -1.03
N PHE A 3 26.34 30.05 -0.33
CA PHE A 3 26.44 29.67 1.09
C PHE A 3 26.29 28.15 1.23
N CYS A 4 27.03 27.57 2.16
CA CYS A 4 26.90 26.16 2.50
C CYS A 4 25.58 25.91 3.22
N GLY A 5 24.72 25.04 2.69
CA GLY A 5 23.43 24.68 3.31
C GLY A 5 23.55 23.93 4.64
N LYS A 6 24.74 23.42 4.99
CA LYS A 6 24.98 22.66 6.23
C LYS A 6 25.53 23.51 7.38
N CYS A 7 26.49 24.41 7.11
CA CYS A 7 27.14 25.20 8.16
C CYS A 7 27.02 26.72 7.98
N GLY A 8 26.42 27.20 6.88
CA GLY A 8 26.23 28.63 6.63
C GLY A 8 27.49 29.40 6.22
N ALA A 9 28.65 28.74 6.10
CA ALA A 9 29.87 29.39 5.62
C ALA A 9 29.72 29.85 4.16
N GLN A 10 30.36 30.96 3.81
CA GLN A 10 30.45 31.44 2.43
C GLN A 10 31.37 30.52 1.62
N VAL A 11 30.96 30.19 0.40
CA VAL A 11 31.65 29.28 -0.49
C VAL A 11 31.83 29.92 -1.86
N ALA A 12 33.04 29.80 -2.40
CA ALA A 12 33.39 30.32 -3.73
C ALA A 12 32.68 29.52 -4.83
N GLU A 13 32.21 30.23 -5.85
CA GLU A 13 31.54 29.64 -7.02
C GLU A 13 32.50 28.70 -7.75
N GLY A 14 32.06 27.46 -8.00
CA GLY A 14 32.88 26.42 -8.66
C GLY A 14 33.66 25.49 -7.73
N THR A 15 33.55 25.63 -6.41
CA THR A 15 34.15 24.67 -5.47
C THR A 15 33.22 23.47 -5.24
N SER A 16 33.76 22.26 -5.27
CA SER A 16 33.00 21.02 -5.10
C SER A 16 32.72 20.67 -3.64
N PHE A 17 33.46 21.24 -2.69
CA PHE A 17 33.32 20.99 -1.25
C PHE A 17 33.51 22.28 -0.43
N CYS A 18 32.82 22.35 0.71
CA CYS A 18 32.95 23.44 1.68
C CYS A 18 34.23 23.23 2.50
N GLY A 19 35.15 24.19 2.47
CA GLY A 19 36.40 24.12 3.23
C GLY A 19 36.23 24.19 4.76
N SER A 20 35.07 24.63 5.26
CA SER A 20 34.83 24.76 6.71
C SER A 20 34.25 23.48 7.34
N CYS A 21 33.39 22.74 6.63
CA CYS A 21 32.72 21.56 7.19
C CYS A 21 32.81 20.29 6.32
N GLY A 22 33.47 20.37 5.16
CA GLY A 22 33.68 19.25 4.24
C GLY A 22 32.46 18.81 3.43
N SER A 23 31.30 19.47 3.56
CA SER A 23 30.10 19.10 2.78
C SER A 23 30.25 19.49 1.32
N ALA A 24 29.68 18.70 0.39
CA ALA A 24 29.65 19.04 -1.03
C ALA A 24 29.04 20.44 -1.26
N ALA A 25 29.80 21.32 -1.91
CA ALA A 25 29.40 22.67 -2.27
C ALA A 25 28.72 22.64 -3.64
N GLY A 26 27.52 22.08 -3.68
CA GLY A 26 26.80 21.88 -4.93
C GLY A 26 25.53 21.08 -4.70
N GLY A 27 24.48 21.79 -4.31
CA GLY A 27 23.15 21.23 -4.16
C GLY A 27 22.14 22.36 -4.14
N ALA A 28 21.89 22.94 -5.31
CA ALA A 28 20.74 23.80 -5.56
C ALA A 28 19.49 23.15 -4.96
N GLY A 29 18.61 23.98 -4.38
CA GLY A 29 17.38 23.54 -3.75
C GLY A 29 16.62 22.57 -4.65
N ALA A 30 16.61 21.30 -4.24
CA ALA A 30 15.60 20.36 -4.67
C ALA A 30 14.39 20.62 -3.77
N ALA A 31 13.34 21.18 -4.35
CA ALA A 31 11.98 20.99 -3.85
C ALA A 31 11.77 19.50 -3.51
N PRO A 32 10.89 19.14 -2.56
CA PRO A 32 10.62 17.75 -2.26
C PRO A 32 10.05 17.08 -3.52
N ALA A 33 10.93 16.43 -4.28
CA ALA A 33 10.54 15.53 -5.34
C ALA A 33 9.77 14.39 -4.67
N ALA A 34 8.51 14.23 -5.09
CA ALA A 34 7.66 13.12 -4.71
C ALA A 34 8.49 11.82 -4.78
N GLY A 35 8.50 11.09 -3.67
CA GLY A 35 9.34 9.93 -3.44
C GLY A 35 9.06 8.81 -4.44
N GLY A 36 9.83 8.80 -5.53
CA GLY A 36 9.99 7.65 -6.42
C GLY A 36 11.42 7.13 -6.30
N GLY A 37 11.78 6.59 -5.13
CA GLY A 37 13.06 5.93 -4.92
C GLY A 37 13.11 4.62 -5.70
N ALA A 38 13.47 4.69 -6.98
CA ALA A 38 13.97 3.54 -7.73
C ALA A 38 15.37 3.23 -7.19
N GLY A 39 15.43 2.32 -6.22
CA GLY A 39 16.69 1.76 -5.73
C GLY A 39 17.37 0.99 -6.87
N THR A 40 18.60 1.38 -7.17
CA THR A 40 19.51 0.65 -8.05
C THR A 40 19.95 -0.66 -7.37
N GLY A 41 19.50 -1.80 -7.90
CA GLY A 41 19.94 -3.14 -7.51
C GLY A 41 18.86 -4.21 -7.71
N GLU A 42 18.87 -4.88 -8.88
CA GLU A 42 18.31 -6.22 -9.19
C GLU A 42 16.90 -6.67 -8.71
N GLY A 43 16.05 -5.80 -8.19
CA GLY A 43 14.68 -6.17 -7.79
C GLY A 43 13.66 -5.05 -8.01
N LEU A 44 12.37 -5.42 -8.10
CA LEU A 44 11.26 -4.48 -8.05
C LEU A 44 11.34 -3.66 -6.76
N SER A 45 11.06 -2.35 -6.83
CA SER A 45 11.09 -1.48 -5.65
C SER A 45 10.08 -1.93 -4.60
N THR A 46 10.42 -1.79 -3.32
CA THR A 46 9.58 -2.22 -2.19
C THR A 46 8.15 -1.71 -2.31
N ASN A 47 7.95 -0.44 -2.67
CA ASN A 47 6.63 0.16 -2.83
C ASN A 47 5.81 -0.48 -3.96
N VAL A 48 6.46 -0.81 -5.08
CA VAL A 48 5.82 -1.52 -6.19
C VAL A 48 5.42 -2.93 -5.75
N VAL A 49 6.27 -3.62 -5.00
CA VAL A 49 5.97 -4.96 -4.46
C VAL A 49 4.81 -4.91 -3.47
N CYS A 50 4.78 -3.91 -2.59
CA CYS A 50 3.66 -3.66 -1.69
C CYS A 50 2.34 -3.46 -2.46
N ALA A 51 2.34 -2.69 -3.55
CA ALA A 51 1.17 -2.52 -4.40
C ALA A 51 0.78 -3.82 -5.13
N LEU A 52 1.76 -4.53 -5.69
CA LEU A 52 1.56 -5.80 -6.40
C LEU A 52 1.05 -6.91 -5.48
N ALA A 53 1.31 -6.85 -4.18
CA ALA A 53 0.73 -7.79 -3.21
C ALA A 53 -0.81 -7.78 -3.25
N TYR A 54 -1.44 -6.69 -3.67
CA TYR A 54 -2.89 -6.56 -3.82
C TYR A 54 -3.41 -7.00 -5.20
N ALA A 55 -2.56 -7.21 -6.21
CA ALA A 55 -2.96 -7.35 -7.60
C ALA A 55 -3.75 -8.64 -7.90
N VAL A 56 -3.33 -9.78 -7.36
CA VAL A 56 -4.04 -11.07 -7.48
C VAL A 56 -4.56 -11.52 -6.10
N GLY A 57 -4.68 -10.57 -5.18
CA GLY A 57 -5.14 -10.77 -3.82
C GLY A 57 -4.37 -11.83 -3.03
N LEU A 58 -5.03 -12.95 -2.75
CA LEU A 58 -4.47 -14.03 -1.93
C LEU A 58 -3.20 -14.62 -2.53
N ILE A 59 -3.16 -14.78 -3.86
CA ILE A 59 -2.06 -15.46 -4.54
C ILE A 59 -0.79 -14.63 -4.45
N THR A 60 -0.85 -13.35 -4.85
CA THR A 60 0.31 -12.44 -4.82
C THR A 60 0.79 -12.18 -3.40
N GLY A 61 -0.13 -12.03 -2.42
CA GLY A 61 0.24 -11.85 -1.02
C GLY A 61 1.04 -13.02 -0.46
N VAL A 62 0.63 -14.26 -0.74
CA VAL A 62 1.35 -15.46 -0.28
C VAL A 62 2.70 -15.62 -0.98
N ILE A 63 2.76 -15.34 -2.29
CA ILE A 63 4.00 -15.42 -3.06
C ILE A 63 5.07 -14.48 -2.49
N PHE A 64 4.74 -13.20 -2.28
CA PHE A 64 5.71 -12.23 -1.73
C PHE A 64 6.08 -12.48 -0.26
N LEU A 65 5.25 -13.22 0.49
CA LEU A 65 5.57 -13.68 1.85
C LEU A 65 6.63 -14.79 1.90
N VAL A 66 6.81 -15.54 0.81
CA VAL A 66 7.75 -16.68 0.76
C VAL A 66 8.99 -16.36 -0.08
N LEU A 67 8.86 -15.44 -1.05
CA LEU A 67 9.97 -15.02 -1.90
C LEU A 67 11.03 -14.20 -1.14
N ASP A 68 12.29 -14.58 -1.31
CA ASP A 68 13.43 -13.73 -0.96
C ASP A 68 13.62 -12.64 -2.04
N PRO A 69 14.07 -11.41 -1.67
CA PRO A 69 14.36 -10.92 -0.31
C PRO A 69 13.11 -10.39 0.44
N TYR A 70 11.95 -10.39 -0.20
CA TYR A 70 10.72 -9.70 0.25
C TYR A 70 10.13 -10.23 1.55
N LYS A 71 10.30 -11.52 1.85
CA LYS A 71 9.84 -12.13 3.10
C LYS A 71 10.48 -11.53 4.36
N ASN A 72 11.62 -10.85 4.23
CA ASN A 72 12.32 -10.22 5.35
C ASN A 72 11.92 -8.74 5.52
N ASP A 73 11.26 -8.14 4.53
CA ASP A 73 10.82 -6.75 4.60
C ASP A 73 9.49 -6.65 5.36
N ARG A 74 9.54 -5.96 6.49
CA ARG A 74 8.40 -5.73 7.39
C ARG A 74 7.24 -4.99 6.70
N LYS A 75 7.54 -4.02 5.82
CA LYS A 75 6.51 -3.28 5.08
C LYS A 75 5.80 -4.17 4.08
N VAL A 76 6.57 -4.95 3.33
CA VAL A 76 6.02 -5.90 2.35
C VAL A 76 5.13 -6.92 3.05
N ARG A 77 5.59 -7.48 4.18
CA ARG A 77 4.79 -8.41 4.99
C ARG A 77 3.47 -7.82 5.45
N PHE A 78 3.48 -6.58 5.97
CA PHE A 78 2.26 -5.91 6.39
C PHE A 78 1.24 -5.80 5.24
N HIS A 79 1.67 -5.33 4.07
CA HIS A 79 0.80 -5.22 2.90
C HIS A 79 0.35 -6.58 2.35
N CYS A 80 1.20 -7.62 2.42
CA CYS A 80 0.83 -8.98 2.06
C CYS A 80 -0.25 -9.55 2.98
N PHE A 81 -0.06 -9.45 4.31
CA PHE A 81 -1.08 -9.90 5.27
C PHE A 81 -2.37 -9.09 5.16
N GLN A 82 -2.27 -7.77 4.96
CA GLN A 82 -3.44 -6.93 4.76
C GLN A 82 -4.20 -7.28 3.48
N SER A 83 -3.50 -7.55 2.37
CA SER A 83 -4.09 -8.03 1.11
C SER A 83 -4.81 -9.38 1.32
N ILE A 84 -4.16 -10.31 2.02
CA ILE A 84 -4.74 -11.63 2.33
C ILE A 84 -6.02 -11.47 3.14
N PHE A 85 -5.97 -10.75 4.27
CA PHE A 85 -7.13 -10.56 5.13
C PHE A 85 -8.26 -9.78 4.45
N PHE A 86 -7.91 -8.79 3.63
CA PHE A 86 -8.90 -8.06 2.83
C PHE A 86 -9.64 -9.01 1.88
N HIS A 87 -8.93 -9.83 1.11
CA HIS A 87 -9.56 -10.76 0.17
C HIS A 87 -10.33 -11.88 0.88
N VAL A 88 -9.82 -12.42 2.00
CA VAL A 88 -10.57 -13.35 2.85
C VAL A 88 -11.86 -12.71 3.35
N GLY A 89 -11.80 -11.46 3.80
CA GLY A 89 -12.97 -10.70 4.24
C GLY A 89 -14.00 -10.51 3.13
N ILE A 90 -13.57 -10.13 1.92
CA ILE A 90 -14.46 -10.02 0.75
C ILE A 90 -15.11 -11.35 0.40
N ILE A 91 -14.35 -12.46 0.43
CA ILE A 91 -14.90 -13.81 0.18
C ILE A 91 -15.92 -14.18 1.25
N ALA A 92 -15.65 -13.91 2.52
CA ALA A 92 -16.59 -14.18 3.60
C ALA A 92 -17.90 -13.38 3.45
N ILE A 93 -17.79 -12.09 3.09
CA ILE A 93 -18.95 -11.24 2.80
C ILE A 93 -19.72 -11.77 1.59
N PHE A 94 -19.04 -12.17 0.52
CA PHE A 94 -19.67 -12.77 -0.66
C PHE A 94 -20.48 -14.02 -0.31
N ILE A 95 -19.90 -14.93 0.47
CA ILE A 95 -20.58 -16.14 0.93
C ILE A 95 -21.80 -15.76 1.78
N ALA A 96 -21.66 -14.80 2.70
CA ALA A 96 -22.78 -14.35 3.54
C ALA A 96 -23.93 -13.74 2.69
N ILE A 97 -23.60 -12.88 1.72
CA ILE A 97 -24.58 -12.30 0.79
C ILE A 97 -25.25 -13.39 -0.04
N MET A 98 -24.51 -14.42 -0.47
CA MET A 98 -25.06 -15.56 -1.21
C MET A 98 -26.11 -16.29 -0.39
N PHE A 99 -25.83 -16.61 0.88
CA PHE A 99 -26.79 -17.25 1.77
C PHE A 99 -28.01 -16.36 2.04
N VAL A 100 -27.80 -15.08 2.39
CA VAL A 100 -28.88 -14.12 2.63
C VAL A 100 -29.78 -14.02 1.39
N SER A 101 -29.20 -13.86 0.21
CA SER A 101 -29.93 -13.76 -1.06
C SER A 101 -30.72 -15.02 -1.39
N PHE A 102 -30.16 -16.20 -1.09
CA PHE A 102 -30.84 -17.49 -1.27
C PHE A 102 -32.08 -17.59 -0.38
N PHE A 103 -31.95 -17.33 0.93
CA PHE A 103 -33.08 -17.38 1.86
C PHE A 103 -34.13 -16.29 1.58
N LEU A 104 -33.70 -15.07 1.23
CA LEU A 104 -34.62 -13.98 0.88
C LEU A 104 -35.47 -14.32 -0.36
N ARG A 105 -34.87 -14.93 -1.39
CA ARG A 105 -35.62 -15.36 -2.59
C ARG A 105 -36.58 -16.52 -2.28
N MET A 106 -36.19 -17.42 -1.37
CA MET A 106 -37.02 -18.55 -0.94
C MET A 106 -38.25 -18.12 -0.13
N ILE A 107 -38.13 -17.12 0.75
CA ILE A 107 -39.19 -16.70 1.68
C ILE A 107 -40.00 -15.51 1.15
N GLY A 108 -39.34 -14.53 0.52
CA GLY A 108 -39.89 -13.21 0.22
C GLY A 108 -40.36 -12.98 -1.21
N GLY A 109 -40.13 -13.94 -2.13
CA GLY A 109 -40.38 -13.77 -3.56
C GLY A 109 -39.42 -12.78 -4.24
N GLY A 110 -39.46 -12.71 -5.58
CA GLY A 110 -38.48 -11.98 -6.40
C GLY A 110 -38.41 -10.46 -6.18
N MET A 111 -39.47 -9.85 -5.62
CA MET A 111 -39.57 -8.39 -5.44
C MET A 111 -38.66 -7.86 -4.31
N ILE A 112 -38.43 -8.64 -3.25
CA ILE A 112 -37.52 -8.24 -2.15
C ILE A 112 -36.08 -8.16 -2.65
N GLY A 113 -35.69 -9.01 -3.61
CA GLY A 113 -34.36 -8.97 -4.22
C GLY A 113 -34.03 -7.65 -4.92
N LEU A 114 -35.03 -6.90 -5.41
CA LEU A 114 -34.82 -5.61 -6.06
C LEU A 114 -34.38 -4.50 -5.09
N ILE A 115 -34.80 -4.57 -3.82
CA ILE A 115 -34.43 -3.60 -2.78
C ILE A 115 -32.98 -3.79 -2.33
N PHE A 116 -32.49 -5.03 -2.34
CA PHE A 116 -31.12 -5.36 -1.96
C PHE A 116 -30.09 -5.14 -3.07
N LEU A 117 -30.54 -5.05 -4.33
CA LEU A 117 -29.70 -4.82 -5.50
C LEU A 117 -28.82 -3.55 -5.39
N PRO A 118 -29.34 -2.35 -5.02
CA PRO A 118 -28.48 -1.17 -4.84
C PRO A 118 -27.49 -1.29 -3.68
N ILE A 119 -27.82 -2.06 -2.63
CA ILE A 119 -26.94 -2.29 -1.49
C ILE A 119 -25.77 -3.17 -1.90
N ASP A 120 -26.05 -4.25 -2.64
CA ASP A 120 -25.02 -5.14 -3.19
C ASP A 120 -24.08 -4.36 -4.13
N MET A 121 -24.64 -3.55 -5.04
CA MET A 121 -23.85 -2.70 -5.93
C MET A 121 -22.93 -1.74 -5.16
N LEU A 122 -23.45 -1.09 -4.11
CA LEU A 122 -22.67 -0.17 -3.29
C LEU A 122 -21.55 -0.89 -2.54
N LEU A 123 -21.80 -2.11 -2.06
CA LEU A 123 -20.82 -2.91 -1.34
C LEU A 123 -19.68 -3.35 -2.27
N TRP A 124 -20.00 -3.85 -3.47
CA TRP A 124 -18.99 -4.23 -4.46
C TRP A 124 -18.18 -3.03 -4.95
N PHE A 125 -18.87 -1.95 -5.32
CA PHE A 125 -18.22 -0.74 -5.78
C PHE A 125 -17.37 -0.11 -4.68
N GLY A 126 -17.88 -0.02 -3.45
CA GLY A 126 -17.15 0.46 -2.29
C GLY A 126 -15.92 -0.41 -1.97
N SER A 127 -16.05 -1.74 -2.05
CA SER A 127 -14.93 -2.67 -1.86
C SER A 127 -13.87 -2.50 -2.95
N PHE A 128 -14.29 -2.30 -4.20
CA PHE A 128 -13.38 -2.04 -5.32
C PHE A 128 -12.64 -0.71 -5.16
N CYS A 129 -13.34 0.36 -4.80
CA CYS A 129 -12.73 1.66 -4.50
C CYS A 129 -11.75 1.56 -3.33
N LEU A 130 -12.12 0.83 -2.26
CA LEU A 130 -11.26 0.62 -1.10
C LEU A 130 -10.00 -0.16 -1.48
N TRP A 131 -10.13 -1.20 -2.30
CA TRP A 131 -9.00 -1.98 -2.82
C TRP A 131 -8.03 -1.11 -3.62
N LEU A 132 -8.53 -0.29 -4.55
CA LEU A 132 -7.69 0.65 -5.31
C LEU A 132 -7.01 1.68 -4.40
N PHE A 133 -7.72 2.19 -3.39
CA PHE A 133 -7.17 3.14 -2.42
C PHE A 133 -6.01 2.51 -1.62
N LEU A 134 -6.17 1.26 -1.15
CA LEU A 134 -5.12 0.54 -0.46
C LEU A 134 -3.90 0.31 -1.36
N MET A 135 -4.13 -0.07 -2.62
CA MET A 135 -3.05 -0.27 -3.59
C MET A 135 -2.30 1.04 -3.88
N PHE A 136 -3.02 2.16 -4.00
CA PHE A 136 -2.42 3.49 -4.17
C PHE A 136 -1.60 3.92 -2.95
N LYS A 137 -2.12 3.71 -1.74
CA LYS A 137 -1.38 4.01 -0.50
C LYS A 137 -0.13 3.14 -0.36
N ALA A 138 -0.23 1.84 -0.68
CA ALA A 138 0.91 0.93 -0.71
C ALA A 138 1.97 1.36 -1.72
N TYR A 139 1.56 1.85 -2.90
CA TYR A 139 2.48 2.38 -3.91
C TYR A 139 3.20 3.66 -3.46
N ASN A 140 2.55 4.49 -2.63
CA ASN A 140 3.19 5.66 -2.02
C ASN A 140 4.05 5.31 -0.79
N GLY A 141 4.10 4.02 -0.39
CA GLY A 141 4.84 3.56 0.77
C GLY A 141 4.18 3.90 2.11
N GLU A 142 2.88 4.21 2.10
CA GLU A 142 2.07 4.49 3.29
C GLU A 142 1.36 3.23 3.82
N GLU A 143 1.53 2.95 5.11
CA GLU A 143 0.87 1.84 5.80
C GLU A 143 -0.53 2.26 6.28
N PHE A 144 -1.50 2.27 5.37
CA PHE A 144 -2.90 2.55 5.75
C PHE A 144 -3.52 1.35 6.48
N GLN A 145 -3.63 1.44 7.80
CA GLN A 145 -4.21 0.39 8.63
C GLN A 145 -5.73 0.49 8.66
N LEU A 146 -6.41 -0.53 8.13
CA LEU A 146 -7.86 -0.67 8.30
C LEU A 146 -8.17 -0.97 9.78
N PRO A 147 -9.28 -0.46 10.35
CA PRO A 147 -9.54 -0.55 11.79
C PRO A 147 -9.62 -1.99 12.33
N ILE A 148 -10.13 -2.94 11.52
CA ILE A 148 -10.25 -4.36 11.90
C ILE A 148 -9.08 -5.18 11.34
N ILE A 149 -8.73 -4.96 10.06
CA ILE A 149 -7.76 -5.80 9.34
C ILE A 149 -6.31 -5.37 9.60
N GLY A 150 -6.07 -4.07 9.81
CA GLY A 150 -4.75 -3.48 10.04
C GLY A 150 -4.04 -4.02 11.28
N PRO A 151 -4.69 -4.06 12.47
CA PRO A 151 -4.08 -4.63 13.68
C PRO A 151 -3.74 -6.12 13.55
N LEU A 152 -4.58 -6.89 12.83
CA LEU A 152 -4.32 -8.30 12.54
C LEU A 152 -3.12 -8.48 11.61
N ALA A 153 -3.03 -7.67 10.56
CA ALA A 153 -1.90 -7.66 9.63
C ALA A 153 -0.60 -7.23 10.31
N ALA A 154 -0.64 -6.20 11.16
CA ALA A 154 0.50 -5.73 11.94
C ALA A 154 1.05 -6.83 12.85
N LYS A 155 0.17 -7.50 13.60
CA LYS A 155 0.56 -8.60 14.49
C LYS A 155 1.27 -9.75 13.75
N GLN A 156 0.81 -10.10 12.54
CA GLN A 156 1.42 -11.15 11.72
C GLN A 156 2.72 -10.69 11.03
N ALA A 157 2.83 -9.40 10.71
CA ALA A 157 4.05 -8.79 10.19
C ALA A 157 5.15 -8.62 11.26
N GLY A 158 4.81 -8.77 12.55
CA GLY A 158 5.72 -8.56 13.67
C GLY A 158 5.87 -7.10 14.08
N ASN A 159 4.90 -6.26 13.71
CA ASN A 159 4.73 -4.87 14.15
C ASN A 159 4.05 -4.78 15.52
#